data_AF-A0A7C3P1K2-F1
#
_entry.id   AF-A0A7C3P1K2-F1
#
_cell.length_a   1.000
_cell.length_b   1.000
_cell.length_c   1.000
_cell.angle_alpha   90.00
_cell.angle_beta   90.00
_cell.angle_gamma   90.00
#
_symmetry.space_group_name_H-M   'P 1'
#
loop_
_entity.id
_entity.type
_entity.pdbx_description
1 polymer ?
#
loop_
_entity_poly.entity_id
_entity_poly.type
_entity_poly.pdbx_seq_one_letter_code
_entity_poly.pdbx_strand_id
1 'polypeptide(L)'
;MSSSDIEGIKTKLFALNMRVAEVRNEVAAAQARVSRLEKQLEDARLAALLGEHAGDPAEISPQLETCRTELADHQQLLRTIRSLQWETRLRYLLARRQAMQAEQKESAEES
;
A
#
# COMPACT_ATOMS: atom_id res chain seq x y z
N MET A 1 28.70 9.68 -7.01
CA MET A 1 27.48 9.04 -7.58
C MET A 1 27.27 9.60 -8.97
N SER A 2 26.95 8.75 -9.93
CA SER A 2 26.73 9.17 -11.31
C SER A 2 25.33 9.78 -11.47
N SER A 3 25.14 10.63 -12.49
CA SER A 3 23.81 11.13 -12.89
C SER A 3 22.82 9.98 -13.16
N SER A 4 23.33 8.85 -13.66
CA SER A 4 22.55 7.63 -13.92
C SER A 4 21.98 7.00 -12.63
N ASP A 5 22.73 7.03 -11.53
CA ASP A 5 22.26 6.49 -10.23
C ASP A 5 21.08 7.29 -9.67
N ILE A 6 21.12 8.62 -9.83
CA ILE A 6 20.05 9.52 -9.37
C ILE A 6 18.78 9.27 -10.20
N GLU A 7 18.92 9.10 -11.51
CA GLU A 7 17.77 8.83 -12.39
C GLU A 7 17.13 7.47 -12.07
N GLY A 8 17.92 6.43 -11.83
CA GLY A 8 17.40 5.13 -11.39
C GLY A 8 16.62 5.21 -10.07
N ILE A 9 17.09 6.03 -9.11
CA ILE A 9 16.37 6.26 -7.86
C ILE A 9 15.03 6.98 -8.10
N LYS A 10 14.96 7.97 -9.00
CA LYS A 10 13.71 8.65 -9.36
C LYS A 10 12.71 7.68 -10.01
N THR A 11 13.16 6.87 -10.96
CA THR A 11 12.31 5.84 -11.59
C THR A 11 11.74 4.88 -10.55
N LYS A 12 12.57 4.44 -9.59
CA LYS A 12 12.12 3.58 -8.48
C LYS A 12 11.09 4.29 -7.59
N LEU A 13 11.30 5.57 -7.25
CA LEU A 13 10.31 6.35 -6.48
C LEU A 13 8.98 6.47 -7.22
N PHE A 14 9.01 6.72 -8.53
CA PHE A 14 7.81 6.79 -9.35
C PHE A 14 7.04 5.46 -9.34
N ALA A 15 7.73 4.34 -9.56
CA ALA A 15 7.13 3.01 -9.51
C ALA A 15 6.52 2.70 -8.13
N LEU A 16 7.22 3.05 -7.04
CA LEU A 16 6.70 2.88 -5.68
C LEU A 16 5.45 3.75 -5.42
N ASN A 17 5.40 4.99 -5.93
CA ASN A 17 4.22 5.85 -5.81
C ASN A 17 3.01 5.24 -6.51
N MET A 18 3.18 4.71 -7.72
CA MET A 18 2.12 4.03 -8.45
C MET A 18 1.63 2.80 -7.68
N ARG A 19 2.57 1.97 -7.19
CA ARG A 19 2.20 0.78 -6.41
C ARG A 19 1.47 1.12 -5.10
N VAL A 20 1.82 2.22 -4.43
CA VAL A 20 1.06 2.72 -3.26
C VAL A 20 -0.38 3.07 -3.63
N ALA A 21 -0.61 3.70 -4.78
CA ALA A 21 -1.95 4.06 -5.23
C ALA A 21 -2.80 2.83 -5.56
N GLU A 22 -2.22 1.85 -6.26
CA GLU A 22 -2.87 0.57 -6.56
C GLU A 22 -3.27 -0.17 -5.29
N VAL A 23 -2.32 -0.40 -4.38
CA VAL A 23 -2.60 -1.16 -3.14
C VAL A 23 -3.56 -0.42 -2.23
N ARG A 24 -3.60 0.91 -2.24
CA ARG A 24 -4.65 1.69 -1.54
C ARG A 24 -6.04 1.39 -2.09
N ASN A 25 -6.19 1.27 -3.40
CA ASN A 25 -7.46 0.92 -4.02
C ASN A 25 -7.86 -0.52 -3.68
N GLU A 26 -6.91 -1.46 -3.69
CA GLU A 26 -7.13 -2.85 -3.24
C GLU A 26 -7.61 -2.91 -1.79
N VAL A 27 -6.95 -2.18 -0.87
CA VAL A 27 -7.38 -2.06 0.53
C VAL A 27 -8.80 -1.50 0.64
N ALA A 28 -9.12 -0.43 -0.08
CA ALA A 28 -10.45 0.18 -0.02
C ALA A 28 -11.54 -0.78 -0.54
N ALA A 29 -11.27 -1.52 -1.63
CA ALA A 29 -12.18 -2.51 -2.17
C ALA A 29 -12.40 -3.68 -1.20
N ALA A 30 -11.31 -4.19 -0.60
CA ALA A 30 -11.39 -5.25 0.40
C ALA A 30 -12.16 -4.81 1.65
N GLN A 31 -11.94 -3.58 2.14
CA GLN A 31 -12.71 -3.00 3.25
C GLN A 31 -14.21 -2.93 2.94
N ALA A 32 -14.58 -2.45 1.75
CA ALA A 32 -15.98 -2.39 1.33
C ALA A 32 -16.62 -3.78 1.27
N ARG A 33 -15.87 -4.79 0.80
CA ARG A 33 -16.33 -6.18 0.75
C ARG A 33 -16.49 -6.77 2.15
N VAL A 34 -15.56 -6.53 3.07
CA VAL A 34 -15.68 -6.93 4.49
C VAL A 34 -16.94 -6.33 5.10
N SER A 35 -17.15 -5.00 5.00
CA SER A 35 -18.33 -4.35 5.58
C SER A 35 -19.64 -4.87 4.98
N ARG A 36 -19.67 -5.20 3.68
CA ARG A 36 -20.83 -5.82 3.06
C ARG A 36 -21.11 -7.20 3.62
N LEU A 37 -20.09 -8.05 3.73
CA LEU A 37 -20.21 -9.41 4.26
C LEU A 37 -20.60 -9.42 5.75
N GLU A 38 -20.08 -8.48 6.54
CA GLU A 38 -20.48 -8.28 7.94
C GLU A 38 -21.97 -7.95 8.05
N LYS A 39 -22.45 -7.02 7.22
CA LYS A 39 -23.88 -6.69 7.17
C LYS A 39 -24.73 -7.89 6.74
N GLN A 40 -24.33 -8.60 5.69
CA GLN A 40 -25.03 -9.81 5.26
C GLN A 40 -25.09 -10.88 6.34
N LEU A 41 -24.00 -11.04 7.11
CA LEU A 41 -23.96 -11.98 8.23
C LEU A 41 -24.89 -11.57 9.37
N GLU A 42 -24.96 -10.28 9.68
CA GLU A 42 -25.91 -9.73 10.66
C GLU A 42 -27.35 -9.92 10.21
N ASP A 43 -27.68 -9.54 8.97
CA ASP A 43 -29.01 -9.71 8.37
C ASP A 43 -29.43 -11.18 8.36
N ALA A 44 -28.55 -12.10 7.98
CA ALA A 44 -28.81 -13.54 7.97
C ALA A 44 -29.05 -14.11 9.37
N ARG A 45 -28.30 -13.64 10.38
CA ARG A 45 -28.49 -14.03 11.78
C ARG A 45 -29.83 -13.54 12.33
N LEU A 46 -30.20 -12.30 12.02
CA LEU A 46 -31.49 -11.72 12.43
C LEU A 46 -32.66 -12.46 11.77
N ALA A 47 -32.59 -12.70 10.46
CA ALA A 47 -33.61 -13.45 9.74
C ALA A 47 -33.81 -14.85 10.32
N ALA A 48 -32.72 -15.58 10.56
CA ALA A 48 -32.78 -16.91 11.19
C ALA A 48 -33.45 -16.89 12.57
N LEU A 49 -33.26 -15.81 13.34
CA LEU A 49 -33.87 -15.63 14.66
C LEU A 49 -35.38 -15.32 14.57
N LEU A 50 -35.81 -14.70 13.49
CA LEU A 50 -37.21 -14.38 13.19
C LEU A 50 -37.94 -15.50 12.41
N GLY A 51 -37.26 -16.59 12.07
CA GLY A 51 -37.80 -17.65 11.21
C GLY A 51 -37.90 -17.27 9.74
N GLU A 52 -37.24 -16.19 9.33
CA GLU A 52 -37.12 -15.73 7.95
C GLU A 52 -35.85 -16.28 7.29
N HIS A 53 -35.74 -16.16 5.97
CA HIS A 53 -34.56 -16.61 5.23
C HIS A 53 -33.89 -15.43 4.51
N ALA A 54 -32.70 -15.04 4.98
CA ALA A 54 -31.88 -13.98 4.38
C ALA A 54 -30.43 -14.46 4.10
N GLY A 55 -30.28 -15.74 3.74
CA GLY A 55 -28.99 -16.40 3.52
C GLY A 55 -28.53 -17.25 4.70
N ASP A 56 -27.46 -18.01 4.49
CA ASP A 56 -26.87 -18.89 5.52
C ASP A 56 -25.62 -18.25 6.16
N PRO A 57 -25.66 -17.94 7.47
CA PRO A 57 -24.49 -17.50 8.22
C PRO A 57 -23.27 -18.43 8.10
N ALA A 58 -23.49 -19.74 7.95
CA ALA A 58 -22.44 -20.74 7.81
C ALA A 58 -21.67 -20.61 6.48
N GLU A 59 -22.32 -20.11 5.43
CA GLU A 59 -21.68 -19.87 4.13
C GLU A 59 -21.00 -18.50 4.04
N ILE A 60 -21.55 -17.49 4.73
CA ILE A 60 -21.03 -16.11 4.73
C ILE A 60 -19.79 -15.99 5.61
N SER A 61 -19.72 -16.71 6.74
CA SER A 61 -18.62 -16.58 7.70
C SER A 61 -17.24 -16.95 7.10
N PRO A 62 -17.07 -18.08 6.37
CA PRO A 62 -15.79 -18.41 5.75
C PRO A 62 -15.33 -17.37 4.70
N GLN A 63 -16.28 -16.80 3.96
CA GLN A 63 -15.99 -15.75 2.97
C GLN A 63 -15.53 -14.46 3.65
N LEU A 64 -16.15 -14.10 4.78
CA LEU A 64 -15.75 -12.96 5.59
C LEU A 64 -14.33 -13.13 6.14
N GLU A 65 -13.99 -14.29 6.69
CA GLU A 65 -12.63 -14.56 7.19
C GLU A 65 -11.57 -14.55 6.09
N THR A 66 -11.90 -15.09 4.92
CA THR A 66 -11.02 -15.01 3.74
C THR A 66 -10.78 -13.55 3.36
N CYS A 67 -11.84 -12.74 3.27
CA CYS A 67 -11.73 -11.33 2.91
C CYS A 67 -10.99 -10.50 3.97
N ARG A 68 -11.13 -10.82 5.25
CA ARG A 68 -10.37 -10.21 6.36
C ARG A 68 -8.88 -10.52 6.26
N THR A 69 -8.54 -11.75 5.88
CA THR A 69 -7.14 -12.16 5.66
C THR A 69 -6.55 -11.41 4.48
N GLU A 70 -7.25 -11.38 3.33
CA GLU A 70 -6.84 -10.59 2.15
C GLU A 70 -6.63 -9.11 2.50
N LEU A 71 -7.56 -8.50 3.25
CA LEU A 71 -7.44 -7.12 3.71
C LEU A 71 -6.19 -6.92 4.57
N ALA A 72 -5.91 -7.82 5.50
CA ALA A 72 -4.72 -7.75 6.35
C ALA A 72 -3.42 -7.83 5.52
N ASP A 73 -3.40 -8.69 4.51
CA ASP A 73 -2.28 -8.85 3.59
C ASP A 73 -2.06 -7.57 2.76
N HIS A 74 -3.12 -6.99 2.19
CA HIS A 74 -3.02 -5.73 1.45
C HIS A 74 -2.55 -4.57 2.35
N GLN A 75 -3.03 -4.50 3.59
CA GLN A 75 -2.56 -3.51 4.56
C GLN A 75 -1.08 -3.70 4.90
N GLN A 76 -0.63 -4.94 5.06
CA GLN A 76 0.78 -5.25 5.31
C GLN A 76 1.65 -4.87 4.10
N LEU A 77 1.22 -5.20 2.89
CA LEU A 77 1.90 -4.82 1.66
C LEU A 77 2.02 -3.29 1.56
N LEU A 78 0.96 -2.55 1.86
CA LEU A 78 0.97 -1.09 1.86
C LEU A 78 2.00 -0.52 2.85
N ARG A 79 2.11 -1.10 4.05
CA ARG A 79 3.12 -0.73 5.05
C ARG A 79 4.54 -0.94 4.50
N THR A 80 4.79 -2.10 3.90
CA THR A 80 6.09 -2.45 3.32
C THR A 80 6.48 -1.49 2.19
N ILE A 81 5.57 -1.21 1.25
CA ILE A 81 5.84 -0.29 0.13
C ILE A 81 6.14 1.12 0.65
N ARG A 82 5.39 1.61 1.65
CA ARG A 82 5.65 2.92 2.25
C ARG A 82 7.02 2.99 2.93
N SER A 83 7.44 1.92 3.59
CA SER A 83 8.78 1.85 4.17
C SER A 83 9.86 1.94 3.08
N LEU A 84 9.71 1.16 2.00
CA LEU A 84 10.62 1.21 0.85
C LEU A 84 10.63 2.58 0.15
N GLN A 85 9.47 3.22 0.05
CA GLN A 85 9.33 4.57 -0.51
C GLN A 85 10.09 5.60 0.33
N TRP A 86 9.95 5.55 1.65
CA TRP A 86 10.68 6.42 2.56
C TRP A 86 12.20 6.20 2.46
N GLU A 87 12.64 4.95 2.49
CA GLU A 87 14.06 4.61 2.35
C GLU A 87 14.63 5.10 1.01
N THR A 88 13.91 4.87 -0.09
CA THR A 88 14.33 5.30 -1.43
C THR A 88 14.39 6.83 -1.51
N ARG A 89 13.47 7.54 -0.85
CA ARG A 89 13.46 9.00 -0.77
C ARG A 89 14.65 9.53 0.03
N LEU A 90 15.03 8.88 1.13
CA LEU A 90 16.23 9.25 1.87
C LEU A 90 17.49 9.07 1.03
N ARG A 91 17.61 7.92 0.35
CA ARG A 91 18.74 7.65 -0.56
C ARG A 91 18.83 8.73 -1.65
N TYR A 92 17.71 9.14 -2.22
CA TYR A 92 17.66 10.25 -3.20
C TYR A 92 18.21 11.56 -2.62
N LEU A 93 17.74 11.97 -1.43
CA LEU A 93 18.16 13.23 -0.82
C LEU A 93 19.65 13.25 -0.49
N LEU A 94 20.17 12.14 0.03
CA LEU A 94 21.60 11.99 0.31
C LEU A 94 22.44 12.05 -0.96
N ALA A 95 22.02 11.33 -2.00
CA ALA A 95 22.67 11.34 -3.31
C ALA A 95 22.72 12.75 -3.91
N ARG A 96 21.59 13.47 -3.86
CA ARG A 96 21.51 14.83 -4.40
C ARG A 96 22.40 15.81 -3.62
N ARG A 97 22.46 15.68 -2.30
CA ARG A 97 23.36 16.50 -1.46
C ARG A 97 24.83 16.25 -1.81
N GLN A 98 25.23 15.00 -1.98
CA GLN A 98 26.60 14.66 -2.36
C GLN A 98 26.97 15.21 -3.73
N ALA A 99 26.05 15.15 -4.71
CA ALA A 99 26.27 15.73 -6.03
C ALA A 99 26.51 17.24 -5.96
N MET A 100 25.69 17.99 -5.22
CA MET A 100 25.89 19.44 -5.07
C MET A 100 27.19 19.79 -4.36
N GLN A 101 27.64 18.97 -3.40
CA GLN A 101 28.93 19.17 -2.73
C GLN A 101 30.11 18.91 -3.67
N ALA A 102 29.99 17.96 -4.61
CA ALA A 102 31.02 17.72 -5.61
C ALA A 102 31.11 18.89 -6.61
N GLU A 103 29.96 19.34 -7.14
CA GLU A 103 29.87 20.49 -8.05
C GLU A 103 30.48 21.77 -7.43
N GLN A 104 30.24 22.01 -6.13
CA GLN A 104 30.81 23.15 -5.40
C GLN A 104 32.33 23.05 -5.22
N LYS A 105 32.89 21.85 -5.04
CA LYS A 105 34.33 21.65 -4.90
C LYS A 105 35.04 21.85 -6.23
N GLU A 106 34.52 21.27 -7.31
CA GLU A 106 35.08 21.47 -8.66
C GLU A 106 35.09 22.95 -9.04
N SER A 107 33.99 23.67 -8.78
CA SER A 107 33.91 25.12 -9.04
C SER A 107 34.92 25.95 -8.24
N ALA A 108 35.31 25.49 -7.04
CA ALA A 108 36.28 26.15 -6.19
C ALA A 108 37.74 25.81 -6.55
N GLU A 109 37.99 24.68 -7.21
CA GLU A 109 39.31 24.27 -7.71
C GLU A 109 39.62 24.87 -9.10
N GLU A 110 38.59 25.23 -9.87
CA GLU A 110 38.72 25.90 -11.18
C GLU A 110 38.82 27.44 -11.11
N SER A 111 38.63 28.03 -9.91
CA SER A 111 38.72 29.48 -9.66
C SER A 111 40.05 29.89 -9.03
#